data_AF-A0A6C0KWL4-F1
#
_entry.id   AF-A0A6C0KWL4-F1
#
_cell.length_a   1.000
_cell.length_b   1.000
_cell.length_c   1.000
_cell.angle_alpha   90.00
_cell.angle_beta   90.00
_cell.angle_gamma   90.00
#
_symmetry.space_group_name_H-M   'P 1'
#
loop_
_entity.id
_entity.type
_entity.pdbx_description
1 polymer ?
#
loop_
_entity_poly.entity_id
_entity_poly.type
_entity_poly.pdbx_seq_one_letter_code
_entity_poly.pdbx_strand_id
1 'polypeptide(L)'
;MKLWTILFLSCVSEINCDKIYNYYELAIQKWCSEDYMIHGLWPQIDSEHYPTYCENVEYIVPTGDLLQSMNTYWRGCDDSLWEHEWEKHGSCVKSQGNITESDFFNNTLQLFQSYKYLIDKVCNTNDDNCILGCFDLDYNYFNLE
;
A
#
# COMPACT_ATOMS: atom_id res chain seq x y z
N MET A 1 -55.12 26.19 -10.94
CA MET A 1 -53.91 26.42 -10.12
C MET A 1 -53.37 25.08 -9.68
N LYS A 2 -52.03 24.94 -9.77
CA LYS A 2 -51.09 23.92 -9.26
C LYS A 2 -51.69 22.87 -8.29
N LEU A 3 -51.26 21.60 -8.27
CA LEU A 3 -49.87 21.19 -8.11
C LEU A 3 -49.59 19.86 -8.83
N TRP A 4 -48.46 19.79 -9.51
CA TRP A 4 -47.84 18.54 -9.93
C TRP A 4 -47.25 17.85 -8.70
N THR A 5 -47.62 16.58 -8.49
CA THR A 5 -46.94 15.72 -7.52
C THR A 5 -45.52 15.49 -8.02
N ILE A 6 -44.56 16.19 -7.40
CA ILE A 6 -43.13 15.97 -7.64
C ILE A 6 -42.79 14.61 -7.04
N LEU A 7 -42.55 13.61 -7.90
CA LEU A 7 -41.81 12.42 -7.54
C LEU A 7 -40.39 12.87 -7.17
N PHE A 8 -40.14 13.05 -5.87
CA PHE A 8 -38.79 13.04 -5.36
C PHE A 8 -38.27 11.61 -5.50
N LEU A 9 -37.67 11.31 -6.65
CA LEU A 9 -36.75 10.20 -6.76
C LEU A 9 -35.50 10.62 -5.97
N SER A 10 -35.54 10.41 -4.65
CA SER A 10 -34.33 10.49 -3.85
C SER A 10 -33.44 9.35 -4.31
N CYS A 11 -32.56 9.64 -5.26
CA CYS A 11 -31.34 8.88 -5.42
C CYS A 11 -30.55 9.09 -4.12
N VAL A 12 -30.87 8.34 -3.08
CA VAL A 12 -29.90 7.99 -2.05
C VAL A 12 -29.14 6.82 -2.65
N SER A 13 -28.41 7.08 -3.73
CA SER A 13 -27.18 6.34 -3.94
C SER A 13 -26.36 6.68 -2.72
N GLU A 14 -26.00 5.67 -1.93
CA GLU A 14 -24.91 5.75 -0.98
C GLU A 14 -23.72 6.34 -1.74
N ILE A 15 -23.56 7.65 -1.67
CA ILE A 15 -22.32 8.29 -2.08
C ILE A 15 -21.38 7.89 -0.95
N ASN A 16 -20.77 6.72 -1.09
CA ASN A 16 -19.56 6.41 -0.34
C ASN A 16 -18.43 7.25 -0.97
N CYS A 17 -18.55 8.58 -0.80
CA CYS A 17 -17.44 9.52 -0.76
C CYS A 17 -16.85 9.30 0.64
N ASP A 18 -15.61 8.88 0.84
CA ASP A 18 -14.43 9.20 0.06
C ASP A 18 -13.45 8.03 0.18
N LYS A 19 -12.93 7.57 -0.96
CA LYS A 19 -11.71 6.78 -0.93
C LYS A 19 -10.61 7.68 -0.38
N ILE A 20 -9.89 7.20 0.63
CA ILE A 20 -8.73 7.87 1.23
C ILE A 20 -7.55 7.86 0.23
N TYR A 21 -7.52 6.88 -0.68
CA TYR A 21 -6.51 6.74 -1.73
C TYR A 21 -7.05 5.95 -2.93
N ASN A 22 -6.36 6.06 -4.06
CA ASN A 22 -6.79 5.56 -5.37
C ASN A 22 -6.01 4.35 -5.88
N TYR A 23 -4.74 4.22 -5.51
CA TYR A 23 -3.86 3.12 -5.91
C TYR A 23 -2.74 2.92 -4.88
N TYR A 24 -1.88 1.93 -5.09
CA TYR A 24 -0.68 1.70 -4.30
C TYR A 24 0.58 1.81 -5.14
N GLU A 25 1.66 2.29 -4.54
CA GLU A 25 3.02 2.14 -5.04
C GLU A 25 3.76 1.11 -4.19
N LEU A 26 4.43 0.16 -4.85
CA LEU A 26 5.37 -0.74 -4.16
C LEU A 26 6.78 -0.15 -4.27
N ALA A 27 7.25 0.43 -3.17
CA ALA A 27 8.60 0.95 -3.05
C ALA A 27 9.56 -0.15 -2.60
N ILE A 28 10.73 -0.20 -3.24
CA ILE A 28 11.83 -1.10 -2.90
C ILE A 28 13.11 -0.30 -2.65
N GLN A 29 13.98 -0.81 -1.79
CA GLN A 29 15.25 -0.19 -1.40
C GLN A 29 16.40 -1.20 -1.33
N LYS A 30 17.64 -0.72 -1.45
CA LYS A 30 18.85 -1.52 -1.21
C LYS A 30 19.92 -0.83 -0.34
N TRP A 31 19.56 0.19 0.44
CA TRP A 31 20.51 0.89 1.32
C TRP A 31 21.21 -0.02 2.35
N CYS A 32 20.55 -1.12 2.71
CA CYS A 32 20.93 -1.99 3.83
C CYS A 32 21.16 -3.45 3.38
N SER A 33 21.25 -3.68 2.07
CA SER A 33 21.31 -5.00 1.44
C SER A 33 21.96 -4.91 0.06
N GLU A 34 22.59 -5.99 -0.42
CA GLU A 34 23.09 -6.06 -1.80
C GLU A 34 21.95 -6.24 -2.81
N ASP A 35 20.87 -6.90 -2.40
CA ASP A 35 19.66 -7.11 -3.19
C ASP A 35 18.57 -6.09 -2.80
N TYR A 36 17.75 -5.68 -3.76
CA TYR A 36 16.55 -4.91 -3.44
C TYR A 36 15.62 -5.69 -2.52
N MET A 37 15.18 -5.02 -1.47
CA MET A 37 14.18 -5.44 -0.51
C MET A 37 13.02 -4.47 -0.55
N ILE A 38 11.87 -4.89 -0.03
CA ILE A 38 10.72 -4.03 0.16
C ILE A 38 11.12 -2.86 1.07
N HIS A 39 10.76 -1.65 0.66
CA HIS A 39 10.71 -0.48 1.54
C HIS A 39 9.30 -0.40 2.13
N GLY A 40 8.28 -0.36 1.28
CA GLY A 40 6.90 -0.25 1.71
C GLY A 40 5.86 -0.37 0.60
N LEU A 41 4.60 -0.51 0.99
CA LEU A 41 3.43 -0.43 0.11
C LEU A 41 2.64 0.81 0.46
N TRP A 42 2.66 1.80 -0.42
CA TRP A 42 2.20 3.15 -0.11
C TRP A 42 0.89 3.44 -0.83
N PRO A 43 -0.23 3.62 -0.11
CA PRO A 43 -1.45 4.13 -0.72
C PRO A 43 -1.21 5.54 -1.28
N GLN A 44 -1.73 5.84 -2.46
CA GLN A 44 -1.55 7.11 -3.16
C GLN A 44 -2.89 7.75 -3.51
N ILE A 45 -3.04 9.04 -3.26
CA ILE A 45 -4.17 9.84 -3.75
C ILE A 45 -3.94 10.19 -5.22
N ASP A 46 -2.75 10.71 -5.53
CA ASP A 46 -2.27 11.02 -6.88
C ASP A 46 -0.75 10.84 -6.93
N SER A 47 -0.04 11.40 -7.92
CA SER A 47 1.42 11.26 -8.06
C SER A 47 2.23 12.09 -7.05
N GLU A 48 1.59 13.03 -6.35
CA GLU A 48 2.24 13.98 -5.44
C GLU A 48 1.76 13.83 -3.99
N HIS A 49 0.58 13.23 -3.78
CA HIS A 49 -0.08 13.15 -2.48
C HIS A 49 -0.40 11.71 -2.07
N TYR A 50 -0.11 11.40 -0.80
CA TYR A 50 -0.48 10.16 -0.15
C TYR A 50 -1.00 10.41 1.27
N PRO A 51 -1.94 9.59 1.77
CA PRO A 51 -2.41 9.70 3.14
C PRO A 51 -1.38 9.07 4.10
N THR A 52 -1.37 9.55 5.35
CA THR A 52 -0.49 9.01 6.40
C THR A 52 -1.21 8.97 7.74
N TYR A 53 -0.89 7.99 8.58
CA TYR A 53 -1.37 7.88 9.97
C TYR A 53 -2.90 8.02 10.08
N CYS A 54 -3.65 7.29 9.26
CA CYS A 54 -5.09 7.48 9.09
C CYS A 54 -5.95 7.00 10.27
N GLU A 55 -5.43 6.08 11.08
CA GLU A 55 -6.04 5.68 12.35
C GLU A 55 -4.97 5.24 13.34
N ASN A 56 -5.30 5.22 14.62
CA ASN A 56 -4.40 4.73 15.66
C ASN A 56 -4.37 3.20 15.65
N VAL A 57 -3.24 2.63 15.26
CA VAL A 57 -2.99 1.18 15.23
C VAL A 57 -1.90 0.82 16.23
N GLU A 58 -1.93 -0.41 16.73
CA GLU A 58 -0.81 -0.98 17.50
C GLU A 58 0.03 -1.84 16.56
N TYR A 59 1.35 -1.76 16.71
CA TYR A 59 2.29 -2.65 16.02
C TYR A 59 2.60 -3.88 16.86
N ILE A 60 2.58 -5.06 16.23
CA ILE A 60 2.96 -6.33 16.83
C ILE A 60 4.06 -6.95 15.96
N VAL A 61 5.19 -7.31 16.59
CA VAL A 61 6.28 -7.95 15.86
C VAL A 61 5.79 -9.26 15.21
N PRO A 62 5.95 -9.44 13.89
CA PRO A 62 5.54 -10.67 13.22
C PRO A 62 6.23 -11.91 13.79
N THR A 63 5.58 -13.07 13.64
CA THR A 63 6.12 -14.36 14.10
C THR A 63 5.98 -15.45 13.02
N GLY A 64 6.65 -16.60 13.23
CA GLY A 64 6.54 -17.75 12.32
C GLY A 64 7.00 -17.47 10.90
N ASP A 65 6.27 -18.00 9.92
CA ASP A 65 6.61 -17.90 8.49
C ASP A 65 6.57 -16.46 7.97
N LEU A 66 5.70 -15.61 8.55
CA LEU A 66 5.66 -14.19 8.23
C LEU A 66 6.97 -13.52 8.62
N LEU A 67 7.45 -13.74 9.86
CA LEU A 67 8.74 -13.20 10.30
C LEU A 67 9.91 -13.68 9.44
N GLN A 68 9.90 -14.94 9.00
CA GLN A 68 10.93 -15.45 8.10
C GLN A 68 10.91 -14.74 6.75
N SER A 69 9.73 -14.51 6.20
CA SER A 69 9.54 -13.79 4.92
C SER A 69 9.94 -12.32 5.04
N MET A 70 9.53 -11.65 6.12
CA MET A 70 9.90 -10.27 6.44
C MET A 70 11.43 -10.09 6.55
N ASN A 71 12.11 -10.99 7.27
CA ASN A 71 13.58 -10.98 7.35
C ASN A 71 14.29 -11.22 6.03
N THR A 72 13.65 -11.94 5.09
CA THR A 72 14.23 -12.29 3.79
C THR A 72 14.03 -11.17 2.77
N TYR A 73 12.87 -10.52 2.76
CA TYR A 73 12.46 -9.64 1.66
C TYR A 73 12.18 -8.20 2.06
N TRP A 74 12.09 -7.86 3.33
CA TRP A 74 11.67 -6.52 3.79
C TRP A 74 12.55 -6.00 4.93
N ARG A 75 13.85 -6.33 4.94
CA ARG A 75 14.70 -5.92 6.05
C ARG A 75 15.15 -4.45 5.91
N GLY A 76 15.02 -3.69 7.00
CA GLY A 76 15.58 -2.34 7.12
C GLY A 76 17.03 -2.32 7.61
N CYS A 77 17.61 -1.11 7.72
CA CYS A 77 18.91 -0.90 8.39
C CYS A 77 18.79 -1.03 9.92
N ASP A 78 17.58 -0.88 10.43
CA ASP A 78 17.21 -1.07 11.82
C ASP A 78 15.85 -1.80 11.92
N ASP A 79 15.43 -2.06 13.15
CA ASP A 79 14.22 -2.83 13.45
C ASP A 79 12.94 -1.98 13.47
N SER A 80 13.00 -0.69 13.11
CA SER A 80 11.85 0.23 13.15
C SER A 80 11.05 0.30 11.84
N LEU A 81 11.59 -0.21 10.74
CA LEU A 81 10.97 -0.10 9.41
C LEU A 81 9.55 -0.68 9.38
N TRP A 82 9.32 -1.86 9.95
CA TRP A 82 8.00 -2.52 9.86
C TRP A 82 6.93 -1.81 10.67
N GLU A 83 7.30 -1.31 11.86
CA GLU A 83 6.44 -0.48 12.69
C GLU A 83 6.09 0.81 11.94
N HIS A 84 7.09 1.48 11.34
CA HIS A 84 6.89 2.69 10.54
C HIS A 84 5.91 2.47 9.38
N GLU A 85 6.14 1.42 8.58
CA GLU A 85 5.31 1.13 7.41
C GLU A 85 3.88 0.77 7.81
N TRP A 86 3.69 0.03 8.91
CA TRP A 86 2.37 -0.28 9.43
C TRP A 86 1.65 0.97 9.96
N GLU A 87 2.29 1.72 10.87
CA GLU A 87 1.65 2.88 11.50
C GLU A 87 1.36 4.01 10.51
N LYS A 88 2.28 4.28 9.58
CA LYS A 88 2.14 5.39 8.63
C LYS A 88 1.30 5.04 7.42
N HIS A 89 1.54 3.89 6.80
CA HIS A 89 0.93 3.52 5.52
C HIS A 89 -0.15 2.44 5.70
N GLY A 90 0.15 1.39 6.45
CA GLY A 90 -0.78 0.31 6.77
C GLY A 90 -2.05 0.77 7.50
N SER A 91 -1.96 1.77 8.38
CA SER A 91 -3.11 2.39 9.06
C SER A 91 -4.11 2.99 8.06
N CYS A 92 -3.65 3.51 6.93
CA CYS A 92 -4.52 4.03 5.86
C CYS A 92 -5.17 2.91 5.06
N VAL A 93 -4.44 1.83 4.79
CA VAL A 93 -5.00 0.64 4.15
C VAL A 93 -6.05 -0.01 5.05
N LYS A 94 -5.80 -0.06 6.36
CA LYS A 94 -6.75 -0.52 7.38
C LYS A 94 -8.01 0.34 7.40
N SER A 95 -7.86 1.67 7.42
CA SER A 95 -8.98 2.61 7.50
C SER A 95 -9.94 2.47 6.33
N GLN A 96 -9.42 2.23 5.11
CA GLN A 96 -10.25 2.05 3.91
C GLN A 96 -10.71 0.61 3.68
N GLY A 97 -9.83 -0.38 3.89
CA GLY A 97 -10.04 -1.78 3.50
C GLY A 97 -10.40 -2.73 4.63
N ASN A 98 -10.39 -2.25 5.88
CA ASN A 98 -10.62 -3.04 7.10
C ASN A 98 -9.74 -4.31 7.17
N ILE A 99 -8.42 -4.15 6.96
CA ILE A 99 -7.44 -5.23 7.00
C ILE A 99 -6.75 -5.35 8.37
N THR A 100 -6.07 -6.47 8.61
CA THR A 100 -5.14 -6.61 9.75
C THR A 100 -3.71 -6.21 9.37
N GLU A 101 -2.86 -6.02 10.37
CA GLU A 101 -1.41 -5.83 10.18
C GLU A 101 -0.78 -6.99 9.39
N SER A 102 -1.15 -8.23 9.74
CA SER A 102 -0.66 -9.41 9.03
C SER A 102 -1.13 -9.46 7.58
N ASP A 103 -2.34 -8.99 7.27
CA ASP A 103 -2.81 -8.88 5.88
C ASP A 103 -1.98 -7.86 5.10
N PHE A 104 -1.68 -6.70 5.70
CA PHE A 104 -0.85 -5.67 5.07
C PHE A 104 0.53 -6.22 4.70
N PHE A 105 1.18 -6.90 5.66
CA PHE A 105 2.50 -7.47 5.42
C PHE A 105 2.47 -8.61 4.40
N ASN A 106 1.50 -9.53 4.50
CA ASN A 106 1.37 -10.65 3.55
C ASN A 106 1.08 -10.16 2.13
N ASN A 107 0.17 -9.20 1.95
CA ASN A 107 -0.17 -8.65 0.64
C ASN A 107 1.06 -7.98 0.01
N THR A 108 1.80 -7.19 0.78
CA THR A 108 3.01 -6.51 0.29
C THR A 108 4.10 -7.52 -0.09
N LEU A 109 4.33 -8.54 0.73
CA LEU A 109 5.25 -9.64 0.42
C LEU A 109 4.84 -10.40 -0.84
N GLN A 110 3.55 -10.64 -1.03
CA GLN A 110 3.02 -11.31 -2.22
C GLN A 110 3.25 -10.47 -3.49
N LEU A 111 2.99 -9.16 -3.43
CA LEU A 111 3.26 -8.25 -4.54
C LEU A 111 4.74 -8.24 -4.90
N PHE A 112 5.62 -8.03 -3.92
CA PHE A 112 7.06 -8.05 -4.17
C PHE A 112 7.52 -9.35 -4.81
N GLN A 113 7.14 -10.51 -4.25
CA GLN A 113 7.55 -11.80 -4.80
C GLN A 113 7.00 -12.04 -6.21
N SER A 114 5.79 -11.55 -6.51
CA SER A 114 5.16 -11.69 -7.82
C SER A 114 5.82 -10.83 -8.89
N TYR A 115 6.35 -9.66 -8.52
CA TYR A 115 6.84 -8.66 -9.47
C TYR A 115 8.35 -8.38 -9.40
N LYS A 116 9.12 -8.99 -8.48
CA LYS A 116 10.57 -8.80 -8.38
C LYS A 116 11.35 -9.13 -9.65
N TYR A 117 10.80 -9.94 -10.56
CA TYR A 117 11.41 -10.22 -11.86
C TYR A 117 11.48 -8.97 -12.78
N LEU A 118 10.76 -7.90 -12.45
CA LEU A 118 10.77 -6.63 -13.17
C LEU A 118 11.87 -5.66 -12.71
N ILE A 119 12.57 -5.95 -11.61
CA ILE A 119 13.53 -5.03 -10.99
C ILE A 119 14.57 -4.54 -12.01
N ASP A 120 15.23 -5.43 -12.74
CA ASP A 120 16.26 -5.06 -13.73
C ASP A 120 15.72 -4.24 -14.91
N LYS A 121 14.40 -4.27 -15.14
CA LYS A 121 13.73 -3.55 -16.21
C LYS A 121 13.25 -2.17 -15.76
N VAL A 122 12.77 -2.05 -14.52
CA VAL A 122 12.11 -0.85 -13.99
C VAL A 122 13.09 0.04 -13.23
N CYS A 123 14.01 -0.57 -12.48
CA CYS A 123 14.88 0.13 -11.56
C CYS A 123 16.23 0.43 -12.19
N ASN A 124 16.74 1.65 -11.96
CA ASN A 124 18.12 1.97 -12.27
C ASN A 124 19.01 1.33 -11.21
N THR A 125 19.89 0.42 -11.60
CA THR A 125 20.76 -0.30 -10.66
C THR A 125 21.76 0.60 -9.91
N ASN A 126 21.89 1.89 -10.28
CA ASN A 126 22.68 2.86 -9.54
C ASN A 126 21.86 3.66 -8.51
N ASP A 127 20.53 3.52 -8.50
CA ASP A 127 19.67 4.10 -7.49
C ASP A 127 19.39 3.06 -6.42
N ASP A 128 19.49 3.48 -5.17
CA ASP A 128 19.18 2.59 -4.06
C ASP A 128 17.68 2.52 -3.77
N ASN A 129 16.86 3.36 -4.39
CA ASN A 129 15.40 3.34 -4.32
C ASN A 129 14.78 3.11 -5.68
N CYS A 130 13.59 2.50 -5.68
CA CYS A 130 12.81 2.32 -6.88
C CYS A 130 11.33 2.11 -6.53
N ILE A 131 10.45 2.64 -7.36
CA ILE A 131 9.05 2.21 -7.38
C ILE A 131 8.95 1.03 -8.35
N LEU A 132 8.76 -0.17 -7.82
CA LEU A 132 8.71 -1.40 -8.61
C LEU A 132 7.45 -1.48 -9.47
N GLY A 133 6.34 -0.92 -8.98
CA GLY A 133 5.07 -0.94 -9.70
C GLY A 133 3.97 -0.17 -8.98
N CYS A 134 2.96 0.19 -9.78
CA CYS A 134 1.69 0.74 -9.30
C CYS A 134 0.61 -0.34 -9.37
N PHE A 135 -0.26 -0.37 -8.37
CA PHE A 135 -1.30 -1.38 -8.22
C PHE A 135 -2.64 -0.75 -7.90
N ASP A 136 -3.71 -1.20 -8.56
CA ASP A 136 -5.05 -0.70 -8.24
C ASP A 136 -5.50 -1.20 -6.86
N LEU A 137 -6.70 -0.80 -6.43
CA LEU A 137 -7.19 -1.18 -5.11
C LEU A 137 -7.46 -2.68 -4.95
N ASP A 138 -7.51 -3.41 -6.07
CA ASP A 138 -7.64 -4.87 -6.14
C ASP A 138 -6.27 -5.56 -6.36
N TYR A 139 -5.17 -4.81 -6.21
CA TYR A 139 -3.80 -5.27 -6.38
C TYR A 139 -3.40 -5.70 -7.80
N ASN A 140 -4.14 -5.27 -8.82
CA ASN A 140 -3.75 -5.49 -10.21
C ASN A 140 -2.68 -4.48 -10.63
N TYR A 141 -1.61 -4.97 -11.25
CA TYR A 141 -0.54 -4.11 -11.76
C TYR A 141 -1.03 -3.23 -12.92
N PHE A 142 -0.63 -1.97 -12.91
CA PHE A 142 -0.85 -1.06 -14.03
C PHE A 142 0.32 -0.07 -14.17
N ASN A 143 0.43 0.54 -15.36
CA ASN A 143 1.37 1.62 -15.63
C ASN A 143 0.63 2.96 -15.54
N LEU A 144 1.17 3.89 -14.76
CA LEU A 144 0.84 5.31 -14.92
C LEU A 144 1.59 5.80 -16.16
N GLU A 145 0.88 5.94 -17.29
CA GLU A 145 1.44 6.57 -18.51
C GLU A 145 1.72 8.06 -18.32
#